data_AF-A0A0F9YDL6-F1
#
_entry.id   AF-A0A0F9YDL6-F1
#
_cell.length_a   1.000
_cell.length_b   1.000
_cell.length_c   1.000
_cell.angle_alpha   90.00
_cell.angle_beta   90.00
_cell.angle_gamma   90.00
#
_symmetry.space_group_name_H-M   'P 1'
#
loop_
_entity.id
_entity.type
_entity.pdbx_description
1 polymer ?
#
loop_
_entity_poly.entity_id
_entity_poly.type
_entity_poly.pdbx_seq_one_letter_code
_entity_poly.pdbx_strand_id
1 'polypeptide(L)' 'MNKEIEIRFLEINKKDIIKKLNSLGAIDKGKNVLKEIIFYHKNELKGYHKKNGIIRIRQIKNKIKVLTK' A
#
# COMPACT_ATOMS: atom_id res chain seq x y z
N MET A 1 -5.02 1.97 -20.10
CA MET A 1 -5.61 2.08 -18.75
C MET A 1 -5.15 0.86 -17.95
N ASN A 2 -4.16 1.00 -17.08
CA ASN A 2 -3.57 -0.15 -16.38
C ASN A 2 -4.38 -0.43 -15.10
N LYS A 3 -5.14 -1.52 -15.09
CA LYS A 3 -5.85 -1.99 -13.90
C LYS A 3 -4.91 -2.89 -13.10
N GLU A 4 -4.67 -2.54 -11.85
CA GLU A 4 -3.89 -3.32 -10.90
C GLU A 4 -4.85 -3.93 -9.87
N ILE A 5 -4.67 -5.21 -9.55
CA ILE A 5 -5.41 -5.91 -8.49
C ILE A 5 -4.41 -6.25 -7.40
N GLU A 6 -4.63 -5.71 -6.19
CA GLU A 6 -3.81 -5.92 -5.01
C GLU A 6 -4.69 -6.49 -3.89
N ILE A 7 -4.16 -7.45 -3.11
CA ILE A 7 -4.81 -7.97 -1.90
C ILE A 7 -3.89 -7.76 -0.70
N ARG A 8 -4.49 -7.45 0.46
CA ARG A 8 -3.78 -7.26 1.73
C ARG A 8 -4.24 -8.28 2.75
N PHE A 9 -3.27 -8.87 3.43
CA PHE A 9 -3.51 -9.78 4.54
C PHE A 9 -3.13 -9.07 5.83
N LEU A 10 -4.04 -9.06 6.80
CA LEU A 10 -3.78 -8.56 8.14
C LEU A 10 -3.31 -9.71 9.03
N GLU A 11 -2.55 -9.39 10.09
CA GLU A 11 -2.19 -10.33 11.15
C GLU A 11 -1.41 -11.57 10.69
N ILE A 12 -0.66 -11.45 9.59
CA ILE A 12 0.14 -12.55 9.08
C ILE A 12 1.41 -12.79 9.89
N ASN A 13 1.76 -14.06 10.10
CA ASN A 13 3.12 -14.42 10.50
C ASN A 13 4.04 -14.34 9.27
N LYS A 14 4.74 -13.22 9.15
CA LYS A 14 5.66 -12.95 8.04
C LYS A 14 6.70 -14.07 7.84
N LYS A 15 7.20 -14.69 8.92
CA LYS A 15 8.21 -15.75 8.81
C LYS A 15 7.66 -16.99 8.14
N ASP A 16 6.44 -17.39 8.50
CA ASP A 16 5.81 -18.59 7.96
C ASP A 16 5.41 -18.40 6.49
N ILE A 17 4.92 -17.21 6.14
CA ILE A 17 4.64 -16.85 4.75
C ILE A 17 5.90 -16.92 3.89
N ILE A 18 7.02 -16.34 4.34
CA ILE A 18 8.28 -16.39 3.57
C ILE A 18 8.73 -17.84 3.39
N LYS A 19 8.68 -18.66 4.45
CA LYS A 19 9.02 -20.10 4.34
C LYS A 19 8.15 -20.82 3.31
N LYS A 20 6.84 -20.58 3.31
CA LYS A 20 5.90 -21.19 2.37
C LYS A 20 6.12 -20.70 0.94
N LEU A 21 6.40 -19.42 0.75
CA LEU A 21 6.72 -18.85 -0.56
C LEU A 21 8.00 -19.47 -1.13
N ASN A 22 9.04 -19.59 -0.30
CA ASN A 22 10.30 -20.21 -0.72
C ASN A 22 10.11 -21.69 -1.08
N SER A 23 9.28 -22.44 -0.32
CA SER A 23 9.00 -23.85 -0.65
C SER A 23 8.17 -24.03 -1.92
N LEU A 24 7.46 -22.98 -2.35
CA LEU A 24 6.76 -22.93 -3.65
C LEU A 24 7.67 -22.42 -4.79
N GLY A 25 8.96 -22.19 -4.53
CA GLY A 25 9.91 -21.70 -5.55
C GLY A 25 9.78 -20.20 -5.84
N ALA A 26 9.16 -19.42 -4.95
CA ALA A 26 9.10 -17.98 -5.11
C ALA A 26 10.51 -17.36 -5.04
N ILE A 27 10.80 -16.46 -5.98
CA ILE A 27 12.08 -15.73 -6.04
C ILE A 27 11.86 -14.32 -5.50
N ASP A 28 12.57 -13.96 -4.43
CA ASP A 28 12.58 -12.59 -3.93
C ASP A 28 13.35 -11.68 -4.90
N LYS A 29 12.63 -10.86 -5.66
CA LYS A 29 13.21 -9.85 -6.57
C LYS A 29 13.55 -8.53 -5.86
N GLY A 30 13.64 -8.55 -4.54
CA GLY A 30 13.99 -7.41 -3.70
C GLY A 30 12.83 -6.48 -3.38
N LYS A 31 13.15 -5.41 -2.63
CA LYS A 31 12.20 -4.46 -2.05
C LYS A 31 11.67 -3.46 -3.10
N ASN A 32 10.78 -3.90 -3.99
CA ASN A 32 9.72 -3.00 -4.49
C ASN A 32 8.66 -2.84 -3.39
N VAL A 33 9.08 -2.41 -2.20
CA VAL A 33 8.18 -2.23 -1.06
C VAL A 33 7.35 -0.99 -1.35
N LEU A 34 6.08 -1.21 -1.64
CA LEU A 34 5.08 -0.18 -1.67
C LEU A 34 4.88 0.30 -0.24
N LYS A 35 5.45 1.46 0.10
CA LYS A 35 5.18 2.12 1.36
C LYS A 35 3.98 3.03 1.15
N GLU A 36 2.88 2.72 1.82
CA GLU A 36 1.66 3.53 1.76
C GLU A 36 1.42 4.14 3.14
N ILE A 37 1.25 5.47 3.16
CA ILE A 37 0.78 6.22 4.33
C ILE A 37 -0.65 6.64 4.02
N ILE A 38 -1.60 6.13 4.79
CA ILE A 38 -3.01 6.46 4.67
C ILE A 38 -3.33 7.51 5.73
N PHE A 39 -3.71 8.72 5.30
CA PHE A 39 -4.20 9.74 6.21
C PHE A 39 -5.71 9.64 6.28
N TYR A 40 -6.23 9.42 7.49
CA TYR A 40 -7.66 9.52 7.78
C TYR A 40 -7.98 10.97 8.11
N HIS A 41 -8.91 11.54 7.35
CA HIS A 41 -9.28 12.93 7.45
C HIS A 41 -10.13 13.19 8.70
N LYS A 42 -9.51 13.34 9.87
CA LYS A 42 -10.18 13.92 11.04
C LYS A 42 -10.05 15.44 10.94
N ASN A 43 -11.00 16.05 10.23
CA ASN A 43 -11.46 17.43 10.38
C ASN A 43 -10.61 18.66 9.96
N GLU A 44 -9.36 18.59 9.47
CA GLU A 44 -8.54 19.83 9.37
C GLU A 44 -7.79 20.15 8.05
N LEU A 45 -8.33 19.81 6.88
CA LEU A 45 -7.84 20.40 5.60
C LEU A 45 -8.99 21.11 4.91
N LYS A 46 -9.13 22.41 5.19
CA LYS A 46 -10.05 23.33 4.50
C LYS A 46 -9.73 23.29 3.01
N GLY A 47 -10.60 22.70 2.20
CA GLY A 47 -10.44 22.56 0.75
C GLY A 47 -10.78 21.17 0.18
N TYR A 48 -10.63 20.10 0.96
CA TYR A 48 -10.88 18.71 0.51
C TYR A 48 -12.26 18.21 0.98
N HIS A 49 -13.31 18.97 0.67
CA HIS A 49 -14.69 18.78 1.15
C HIS A 49 -15.49 17.70 0.40
N LYS A 50 -14.88 16.60 -0.02
CA LYS A 50 -15.67 15.39 -0.33
C LYS A 50 -15.78 14.60 0.95
N LYS A 51 -16.99 14.59 1.53
CA LYS A 51 -17.38 13.78 2.69
C LYS A 51 -16.75 12.38 2.56
N ASN A 52 -15.81 12.05 3.45
CA ASN A 52 -15.04 10.79 3.48
C ASN A 52 -13.84 10.65 2.51
N GLY A 53 -13.23 11.76 2.09
CA GLY A 53 -12.02 11.72 1.27
C GLY A 53 -10.84 11.08 2.01
N ILE A 54 -10.25 10.04 1.43
CA ILE A 54 -9.02 9.43 1.96
C ILE A 54 -7.87 9.92 1.09
N ILE A 55 -6.88 10.56 1.73
CA ILE A 55 -5.63 10.92 1.08
C ILE A 55 -4.63 9.79 1.32
N ARG A 56 -4.12 9.20 0.24
CA ARG A 56 -3.09 8.15 0.30
C ARG A 56 -1.82 8.68 -0.34
N ILE A 57 -0.73 8.64 0.42
CA ILE A 57 0.61 8.88 -0.13
C ILE A 57 1.26 7.53 -0.33
N ARG A 58 1.63 7.23 -1.58
CA ARG A 58 2.25 5.97 -1.98
C ARG A 58 3.66 6.25 -2.46
N GLN A 59 4.65 5.66 -1.81
CA GLN A 59 6.05 5.70 -2.22
C GLN A 59 6.42 4.37 -2.88
N ILE A 60 6.90 4.45 -4.11
CA ILE A 60 7.44 3.32 -4.86
C ILE A 60 8.88 3.69 -5.23
N LYS A 61 9.86 2.99 -4.64
CA LYS A 61 11.29 3.36 -4.74
C LYS A 61 11.50 4.82 -4.26
N ASN A 62 11.89 5.72 -5.18
CA ASN A 62 12.09 7.16 -4.93
C ASN A 62 10.97 8.04 -5.51
N LYS A 63 9.90 7.45 -6.04
CA LYS A 63 8.76 8.20 -6.58
C LYS A 63 7.65 8.25 -5.55
N ILE A 64 7.21 9.47 -5.24
CA ILE A 64 6.05 9.73 -4.37
C ILE A 64 4.85 10.01 -5.27
N LYS A 65 3.73 9.35 -5.01
CA LYS A 65 2.46 9.59 -5.68
C LYS A 65 1.39 9.88 -4.64
N VAL A 66 0.67 10.99 -4.83
CA VAL A 66 -0.51 11.34 -4.03
C VAL A 66 -1.74 10.83 -4.76
N LEU A 67 -2.60 10.13 -4.03
CA LEU A 67 -3.86 9.59 -4.51
C LEU A 67 -4.98 10.16 -3.62
N THR A 68 -5.96 10.80 -4.25
CA THR A 68 -7.19 11.26 -3.62
C THR A 68 -8.34 10.42 -4.13
N LYS A 69 -9.17 9.89 -3.22
CA LYS A 69 -10.38 9.12 -3.56
C LYS A 69 -11.58 9.75 -2.90
#